data_AF-A0A1P8UU80-F1
#
_entry.id   AF-A0A1P8UU80-F1
#
_cell.length_a   1.000
_cell.length_b   1.000
_cell.length_c   1.000
_cell.angle_alpha   90.00
_cell.angle_beta   90.00
_cell.angle_gamma   90.00
#
_symmetry.space_group_name_H-M   'P 1'
#
loop_
_entity.id
_entity.type
_entity.pdbx_description
1 polymer ?
#
loop_
_entity_poly.entity_id
_entity_poly.type
_entity_poly.pdbx_seq_one_letter_code
_entity_poly.pdbx_strand_id
1 'polypeptide(L)' 'MRKSRFSEERIIGILKGHQAGIGAKELCRKHGISEAINTQ' A
#
# COMPACT_ATOMS: atom_id res chain seq x y z
N MET A 1 13.86 -10.69 15.79
CA MET A 1 12.55 -10.07 15.45
C MET A 1 12.43 -9.93 13.93
N ARG A 2 11.32 -10.38 13.33
CA ARG A 2 11.06 -10.11 11.89
C ARG A 2 10.77 -8.62 11.72
N LYS A 3 11.49 -7.94 10.82
CA LYS A 3 11.15 -6.58 10.40
C LYS A 3 9.76 -6.60 9.75
N SER A 4 8.79 -5.89 10.34
CA SER A 4 7.47 -5.68 9.74
C SER A 4 7.62 -5.25 8.29
N ARG A 5 6.81 -5.82 7.40
CA ARG A 5 6.73 -5.38 5.99
C ARG A 5 6.08 -4.00 5.85
N PHE A 6 5.41 -3.55 6.91
CA PHE A 6 4.73 -2.27 7.00
C PHE A 6 5.48 -1.40 8.03
N SER A 7 6.40 -0.57 7.53
CA SER A 7 6.97 0.53 8.32
C SER A 7 6.03 1.73 8.26
N GLU A 8 6.10 2.60 9.27
CA GLU A 8 5.31 3.82 9.33
C GLU A 8 5.52 4.72 8.10
N GLU A 9 6.76 4.83 7.64
CA GLU A 9 7.11 5.53 6.40
C GLU A 9 6.36 4.99 5.17
N ARG A 10 6.23 3.65 5.05
CA ARG A 10 5.46 3.03 3.96
C ARG A 10 3.97 3.32 4.10
N ILE A 11 3.44 3.24 5.32
CA ILE A 11 2.02 3.50 5.59
C ILE A 11 1.68 4.94 5.21
N ILE A 12 2.49 5.92 5.66
CA ILE A 12 2.31 7.34 5.33
C ILE A 12 2.40 7.56 3.81
N GLY A 13 3.35 6.92 3.13
CA GLY A 13 3.49 7.04 1.67
C GLY A 13 2.24 6.57 0.90
N ILE A 14 1.65 5.45 1.32
CA ILE A 14 0.42 4.91 0.73
C ILE A 14 -0.76 5.86 0.98
N LEU A 15 -0.92 6.34 2.22
CA LEU A 15 -2.01 7.26 2.58
C LEU A 15 -1.93 8.58 1.79
N LYS A 16 -0.73 9.15 1.65
CA LYS A 16 -0.51 10.36 0.85
C LYS A 16 -0.81 10.14 -0.62
N GLY A 17 -0.37 9.01 -1.19
CA GLY A 17 -0.66 8.68 -2.58
C GLY A 17 -2.16 8.53 -2.83
N HIS A 18 -2.88 7.89 -1.91
CA HIS A 18 -4.33 7.77 -2.00
C HIS A 18 -5.03 9.13 -1.92
N GLN A 19 -4.61 10.00 -0.98
CA GLN A 19 -5.14 11.37 -0.87
C GLN A 19 -4.83 12.24 -2.10
N ALA A 20 -3.71 11.97 -2.79
CA ALA A 20 -3.37 12.62 -4.06
C ALA A 20 -4.16 12.06 -5.26
N GLY A 21 -5.10 11.14 -5.04
CA GLY A 21 -5.96 10.56 -6.09
C GLY A 21 -5.34 9.37 -6.82
N ILE A 22 -4.20 8.82 -6.36
CA ILE A 22 -3.61 7.62 -6.96
C ILE A 22 -4.50 6.41 -6.60
N GLY A 23 -4.87 5.64 -7.62
CA GLY A 23 -5.69 4.45 -7.46
C GLY A 23 -5.00 3.36 -6.63
N ALA A 24 -5.79 2.60 -5.86
CA ALA A 24 -5.29 1.54 -4.98
C ALA A 24 -4.40 0.52 -5.69
N LYS A 25 -4.74 0.14 -6.92
CA LYS A 25 -3.96 -0.80 -7.75
C LYS A 25 -2.55 -0.31 -8.05
N GLU A 26 -2.39 0.99 -8.30
CA GLU A 26 -1.09 1.59 -8.57
C GLU A 26 -0.25 1.72 -7.30
N LEU A 27 -0.89 2.08 -6.18
CA LEU A 27 -0.24 2.05 -4.86
C LEU A 27 0.23 0.63 -4.49
N CYS A 28 -0.61 -0.38 -4.71
CA CYS A 28 -0.27 -1.78 -4.49
C CYS A 28 0.97 -2.20 -5.29
N ARG A 29 1.00 -1.88 -6.60
CA ARG A 29 2.17 -2.14 -7.46
C ARG A 29 3.42 -1.42 -6.98
N LYS A 30 3.33 -0.13 -6.68
CA LYS A 30 4.47 0.71 -6.27
C LYS A 30 5.08 0.26 -4.94
N HIS A 31 4.26 -0.24 -4.03
CA HIS A 31 4.70 -0.65 -2.69
C HIS A 31 4.91 -2.17 -2.54
N GLY A 32 4.77 -2.94 -3.63
CA GLY A 32 4.94 -4.40 -3.60
C GLY A 32 3.89 -5.11 -2.74
N ILE A 33 2.69 -4.54 -2.67
CA ILE A 33 1.54 -5.07 -1.93
C ILE A 33 0.65 -5.79 -2.94
N SER A 34 0.27 -7.02 -2.64
CA SER A 34 -0.72 -7.73 -3.44
C SER A 34 -2.04 -6.96 -3.41
N GLU A 35 -2.60 -6.70 -4.58
CA GLU A 35 -3.96 -6.15 -4.68
C GLU A 35 -4.92 -7.12 -3.99
N ALA A 36 -5.79 -6.59 -3.12
CA ALA A 36 -6.77 -7.41 -2.43
C ALA A 36 -7.73 -8.01 -3.47
N ILE A 37 -7.63 -9.32 -3.67
CA ILE A 37 -8.65 -10.10 -4.37
C ILE A 37 -9.78 -10.29 -3.37
N ASN A 38 -10.85 -9.50 -3.48
CA ASN A 38 -12.10 -9.79 -2.78
C ASN A 38 -12.70 -11.06 -3.40
N THR A 39 -12.41 -12.22 -2.81
CA THR A 39 -13.31 -13.37 -2.92
C THR A 39 -14.52 -13.08 -2.03
N GLN A 40 -15.66 -12.80 -2.67
CA GLN A 40 -16.97 -12.82 -2.00
C GLN A 40 -17.31 -14.23 -1.53
#